data_AF-A0A6A4UVK4-F1
#
_entry.id   AF-A0A6A4UVK4-F1
#
_cell.length_a   1.000
_cell.length_b   1.000
_cell.length_c   1.000
_cell.angle_alpha   90.00
_cell.angle_beta   90.00
_cell.angle_gamma   90.00
#
_symmetry.space_group_name_H-M   'P 1'
#
loop_
_entity.id
_entity.type
_entity.pdbx_description
1 polymer ?
#
loop_
_entity_poly.entity_id
_entity_poly.type
_entity_poly.pdbx_seq_one_letter_code
_entity_poly.pdbx_strand_id
1 'polypeptide(L)'
;MGEFTKLSIKAEMTKVQEIDQKGIRLRLTTLFFDMGNVLLEFNPRNIVSHFTQDAKTINYITPMIFGHQEWLSLDLGTITDDEAILSICARVDSTFHPLVTQIVKEWPVTNYYYESMIPLVNTLKNRGMKLYLLSNASIKFHTYKKDIRALDVFDGIVISADIHKAKPDPAFYETVLTQLKLDRSECFMIDDMKANIEGAAQCGIKGTIYTGDIKALEQTLTEKGIL
;
A
#
# COMPACT_ATOMS: atom_id res chain seq x y z
N MET A 1 -55.11 18.13 -11.49
CA MET A 1 -54.05 18.63 -12.41
C MET A 1 -53.26 19.66 -11.63
N GLY A 2 -52.02 19.49 -11.19
CA GLY A 2 -51.03 18.41 -11.22
C GLY A 2 -49.79 19.01 -10.51
N GLU A 3 -49.43 18.54 -9.32
CA GLU A 3 -48.22 17.75 -9.08
C GLU A 3 -47.14 17.83 -10.16
N PHE A 4 -46.38 18.93 -10.28
CA PHE A 4 -45.07 18.91 -10.95
C PHE A 4 -44.23 20.13 -10.57
N THR A 5 -43.63 20.13 -9.37
CA THR A 5 -42.30 20.76 -9.13
C THR A 5 -41.66 20.39 -7.78
N LYS A 6 -41.91 19.18 -7.26
CA LYS A 6 -41.07 18.54 -6.22
C LYS A 6 -39.86 17.78 -6.82
N LEU A 7 -39.59 17.97 -8.12
CA LEU A 7 -38.70 17.13 -8.91
C LEU A 7 -37.29 17.71 -9.15
N SER A 8 -36.83 18.66 -8.34
CA SER A 8 -35.47 19.23 -8.49
C SER A 8 -34.60 19.13 -7.24
N ILE A 9 -34.99 18.33 -6.23
CA ILE A 9 -34.18 18.09 -5.02
C ILE A 9 -33.70 16.62 -4.94
N LYS A 10 -34.01 15.78 -5.93
CA LYS A 10 -33.74 14.33 -5.87
C LYS A 10 -32.40 13.86 -6.48
N ALA A 11 -31.45 14.76 -6.71
CA ALA A 11 -30.16 14.41 -7.33
C ALA A 11 -28.93 14.52 -6.42
N GLU A 12 -29.08 14.88 -5.14
CA GLU A 12 -27.98 14.83 -4.16
C GLU A 12 -28.50 14.27 -2.85
N MET A 13 -28.48 12.95 -2.67
CA MET A 13 -28.47 12.29 -1.35
C MET A 13 -28.47 10.77 -1.56
N THR A 14 -27.27 10.18 -1.64
CA THR A 14 -27.09 8.78 -1.24
C THR A 14 -25.79 8.63 -0.45
N LYS A 15 -25.65 9.41 0.63
CA LYS A 15 -24.86 8.95 1.78
C LYS A 15 -25.75 7.99 2.54
N VAL A 16 -25.42 6.69 2.55
CA VAL A 16 -26.12 5.70 3.37
C VAL A 16 -25.73 5.96 4.83
N GLN A 17 -26.51 6.82 5.49
CA GLN A 17 -26.42 7.07 6.92
C GLN A 17 -27.30 6.04 7.63
N GLU A 18 -26.70 5.14 8.41
CA GLU A 18 -27.44 4.32 9.36
C GLU A 18 -27.63 5.12 10.65
N ILE A 19 -28.87 5.42 10.99
CA ILE A 19 -29.25 6.07 12.24
C ILE A 19 -29.59 4.95 13.23
N ASP A 20 -28.79 4.83 14.30
CA ASP A 20 -29.13 3.99 15.46
C ASP A 20 -29.61 4.85 16.64
N GLN A 21 -30.09 4.20 17.70
CA GLN A 21 -30.63 4.87 18.89
C GLN A 21 -29.58 5.65 19.73
N LYS A 22 -28.31 5.74 19.28
CA LYS A 22 -27.18 6.41 19.96
C LYS A 22 -26.51 7.52 19.14
N GLY A 23 -26.95 7.80 17.90
CA GLY A 23 -26.44 8.90 17.06
C GLY A 23 -26.05 8.46 15.65
N ILE A 24 -25.52 9.39 14.84
CA ILE A 24 -25.03 9.10 13.48
C ILE A 24 -23.76 8.23 13.61
N ARG A 25 -23.81 6.95 13.19
CA ARG A 25 -22.62 6.13 13.04
C ARG A 25 -22.01 6.42 11.66
N LEU A 26 -20.82 7.01 11.64
CA LEU A 26 -20.03 7.15 10.41
C LEU A 26 -19.67 5.74 9.91
N ARG A 27 -20.16 5.39 8.72
CA ARG A 27 -19.92 4.10 8.08
C ARG A 27 -18.62 4.16 7.30
N LEU A 28 -17.76 3.16 7.47
CA LEU A 28 -16.57 2.99 6.65
C LEU A 28 -17.01 2.55 5.24
N THR A 29 -16.54 3.25 4.22
CA THR A 29 -16.88 2.99 2.81
C THR A 29 -15.64 2.74 1.96
N THR A 30 -14.45 3.08 2.48
CA THR A 30 -13.20 3.05 1.74
C THR A 30 -12.11 2.33 2.54
N LEU A 31 -11.39 1.43 1.86
CA LEU A 31 -10.25 0.71 2.41
C LEU A 31 -8.98 1.08 1.67
N PHE A 32 -7.92 1.31 2.44
CA PHE A 32 -6.56 1.50 1.96
C PHE A 32 -5.75 0.26 2.32
N PHE A 33 -5.14 -0.37 1.32
CA PHE A 33 -4.25 -1.51 1.49
C PHE A 33 -2.81 -1.08 1.25
N ASP A 34 -1.89 -1.50 2.10
CA ASP A 34 -0.49 -1.58 1.73
C ASP A 34 -0.24 -2.72 0.72
N MET A 35 0.94 -2.74 0.13
CA MET A 35 1.40 -3.78 -0.79
C MET A 35 2.33 -4.80 -0.11
N GLY A 36 3.37 -4.31 0.58
CA GLY A 36 4.44 -5.14 1.13
C GLY A 36 3.93 -5.93 2.33
N ASN A 37 4.11 -7.25 2.30
CA ASN A 37 3.59 -8.19 3.29
C ASN A 37 2.06 -8.13 3.51
N VAL A 38 1.31 -7.45 2.62
CA VAL A 38 -0.17 -7.43 2.60
C VAL A 38 -0.71 -8.07 1.32
N LEU A 39 -0.22 -7.68 0.15
CA LEU A 39 -0.61 -8.24 -1.16
C LEU A 39 0.48 -9.10 -1.80
N LEU A 40 1.73 -8.91 -1.39
CA LEU A 40 2.89 -9.71 -1.82
C LEU A 40 3.92 -9.77 -0.69
N GLU A 41 4.85 -10.73 -0.76
CA GLU A 41 5.96 -10.79 0.18
C GLU A 41 7.01 -9.72 -0.14
N PHE A 42 7.45 -8.97 0.87
CA PHE A 42 8.66 -8.17 0.81
C PHE A 42 9.64 -8.61 1.90
N ASN A 43 10.64 -9.39 1.49
CA ASN A 43 11.69 -9.86 2.37
C ASN A 43 13.07 -9.64 1.71
N PRO A 44 13.84 -8.62 2.15
CA PRO A 44 15.16 -8.31 1.61
C PRO A 44 16.11 -9.50 1.54
N ARG A 45 16.08 -10.38 2.54
CA ARG A 45 16.96 -11.55 2.57
C ARG A 45 16.57 -12.58 1.53
N ASN A 46 15.26 -12.81 1.33
CA ASN A 46 14.76 -13.70 0.27
C ASN A 46 15.10 -13.13 -1.12
N ILE A 47 14.96 -11.82 -1.30
CA ILE A 47 15.34 -11.13 -2.53
C ILE A 47 16.81 -11.41 -2.84
N VAL A 48 17.75 -11.12 -1.93
CA VAL A 48 19.18 -11.35 -2.18
C VAL A 48 19.50 -12.83 -2.39
N SER A 49 18.82 -13.74 -1.67
CA SER A 49 19.02 -15.18 -1.78
C SER A 49 18.59 -15.75 -3.14
N HIS A 50 17.84 -15.01 -3.95
CA HIS A 50 17.57 -15.37 -5.35
C HIS A 50 18.82 -15.22 -6.23
N PHE A 51 19.67 -14.22 -5.96
CA PHE A 51 20.81 -13.86 -6.81
C PHE A 51 22.13 -14.52 -6.36
N THR A 52 22.21 -14.97 -5.11
CA THR A 52 23.39 -15.66 -4.58
C THR A 52 23.01 -16.64 -3.48
N GLN A 53 23.76 -17.74 -3.36
CA GLN A 53 23.60 -18.73 -2.28
C GLN A 53 24.65 -18.58 -1.16
N ASP A 54 25.62 -17.66 -1.31
CA ASP A 54 26.63 -17.44 -0.28
C ASP A 54 26.07 -16.66 0.90
N ALA A 55 25.93 -17.34 2.04
CA ALA A 55 25.35 -16.77 3.25
C ALA A 55 26.09 -15.53 3.77
N LYS A 56 27.42 -15.46 3.60
CA LYS A 56 28.21 -14.28 4.00
C LYS A 56 27.86 -13.07 3.14
N THR A 57 27.81 -13.26 1.82
CA THR A 57 27.40 -12.24 0.85
C THR A 57 25.97 -11.78 1.10
N ILE A 58 25.03 -12.71 1.34
CA ILE A 58 23.63 -12.35 1.65
C ILE A 58 23.57 -11.44 2.88
N ASN A 59 24.23 -11.84 3.97
CA ASN A 59 24.21 -11.08 5.22
C ASN A 59 24.88 -9.70 5.08
N TYR A 60 25.90 -9.59 4.22
CA TYR A 60 26.60 -8.33 3.98
C TYR A 60 25.83 -7.39 3.04
N ILE A 61 25.38 -7.89 1.88
CA ILE A 61 24.78 -7.07 0.82
C ILE A 61 23.34 -6.64 1.14
N THR A 62 22.57 -7.47 1.83
CA THR A 62 21.17 -7.15 2.19
C THR A 62 21.04 -5.78 2.87
N PRO A 63 21.72 -5.49 4.00
CA PRO A 63 21.63 -4.17 4.62
C PRO A 63 22.24 -3.06 3.76
N MET A 64 23.25 -3.35 2.91
CA MET A 64 23.87 -2.34 2.04
C MET A 64 22.92 -1.80 0.98
N ILE A 65 21.98 -2.63 0.49
CA ILE A 65 20.97 -2.24 -0.50
C ILE A 65 19.72 -1.70 0.20
N PHE A 66 19.12 -2.47 1.10
CA PHE A 66 17.77 -2.19 1.63
C PHE A 66 17.76 -1.39 2.94
N GLY A 67 18.93 -1.21 3.57
CA GLY A 67 19.07 -0.55 4.88
C GLY A 67 19.58 0.89 4.83
N HIS A 68 19.67 1.49 3.63
CA HIS A 68 20.25 2.82 3.44
C HIS A 68 19.31 3.79 2.71
N GLN A 69 19.71 5.07 2.70
CA GLN A 69 18.94 6.19 2.18
C GLN A 69 18.57 6.03 0.69
N GLU A 70 19.38 5.33 -0.10
CA GLU A 70 19.07 5.11 -1.51
C GLU A 70 17.76 4.35 -1.69
N TRP A 71 17.50 3.34 -0.86
CA TRP A 71 16.24 2.59 -0.94
C TRP A 71 15.04 3.50 -0.64
N LEU A 72 15.13 4.30 0.41
CA LEU A 72 14.10 5.29 0.75
C LEU A 72 13.92 6.34 -0.35
N SER A 73 15.01 6.73 -1.02
CA SER A 73 14.99 7.72 -2.09
C SER A 73 14.41 7.15 -3.40
N LEU A 74 14.63 5.85 -3.67
CA LEU A 74 13.94 5.12 -4.73
C LEU A 74 12.44 5.08 -4.46
N ASP A 75 12.03 4.75 -3.22
CA ASP A 75 10.62 4.76 -2.83
C ASP A 75 10.00 6.16 -2.91
N LEU A 76 10.77 7.22 -2.65
CA LEU A 76 10.31 8.60 -2.87
C LEU A 76 10.38 9.04 -4.34
N GLY A 77 10.94 8.24 -5.23
CA GLY A 77 11.11 8.60 -6.64
C GLY A 77 12.07 9.78 -6.86
N THR A 78 12.98 10.05 -5.91
CA THR A 78 13.92 11.18 -5.98
C THR A 78 15.27 10.82 -6.60
N ILE A 79 15.54 9.52 -6.78
CA ILE A 79 16.69 9.02 -7.52
C ILE A 79 16.27 7.87 -8.45
N THR A 80 17.08 7.64 -9.47
CA THR A 80 16.97 6.50 -10.39
C THR A 80 17.69 5.26 -9.85
N ASP A 81 17.39 4.09 -10.42
CA ASP A 81 18.15 2.86 -10.13
C ASP A 81 19.66 3.05 -10.36
N ASP A 82 20.07 3.76 -11.41
CA ASP A 82 21.49 3.93 -11.75
C ASP A 82 22.22 4.82 -10.74
N GLU A 83 21.56 5.87 -10.24
CA GLU A 83 22.08 6.70 -9.16
C GLU A 83 22.18 5.92 -7.85
N ALA A 84 21.17 5.10 -7.53
CA ALA A 84 21.21 4.21 -6.37
C ALA A 84 22.37 3.20 -6.49
N ILE A 85 22.53 2.55 -7.63
CA ILE A 85 23.62 1.59 -7.90
C ILE A 85 24.97 2.27 -7.77
N LEU A 86 25.15 3.46 -8.37
CA LEU A 86 26.40 4.22 -8.25
C LEU A 86 26.74 4.53 -6.79
N SER A 87 25.77 5.00 -6.01
CA SER A 87 25.96 5.31 -4.58
C SER A 87 26.25 4.07 -3.74
N ILE A 88 25.57 2.94 -4.00
CA ILE A 88 25.81 1.66 -3.32
C ILE A 88 27.20 1.12 -3.68
N CYS A 89 27.57 1.12 -4.95
CA CYS A 89 28.87 0.65 -5.42
C CYS A 89 30.03 1.50 -4.87
N ALA A 90 29.81 2.79 -4.60
CA ALA A 90 30.83 3.65 -4.00
C ALA A 90 31.22 3.25 -2.56
N ARG A 91 30.38 2.49 -1.85
CA ARG A 91 30.63 2.07 -0.45
C ARG A 91 30.94 0.58 -0.27
N VAL A 92 30.71 -0.26 -1.28
CA VAL A 92 31.01 -1.70 -1.21
C VAL A 92 32.23 -2.05 -2.07
N ASP A 93 32.89 -3.15 -1.74
CA ASP A 93 34.00 -3.67 -2.55
C ASP A 93 33.57 -3.92 -4.00
N SER A 94 34.46 -3.61 -4.95
CA SER A 94 34.21 -3.74 -6.39
C SER A 94 33.79 -5.14 -6.85
N THR A 95 34.18 -6.18 -6.10
CA THR A 95 33.76 -7.56 -6.35
C THR A 95 32.24 -7.75 -6.22
N PHE A 96 31.54 -6.89 -5.48
CA PHE A 96 30.09 -6.95 -5.31
C PHE A 96 29.31 -6.07 -6.31
N HIS A 97 29.97 -5.21 -7.08
CA HIS A 97 29.28 -4.28 -8.00
C HIS A 97 28.35 -4.97 -8.99
N PRO A 98 28.73 -6.10 -9.63
CA PRO A 98 27.82 -6.81 -10.53
C PRO A 98 26.57 -7.33 -9.81
N LEU A 99 26.73 -7.88 -8.61
CA LEU A 99 25.63 -8.41 -7.81
C LEU A 99 24.68 -7.30 -7.34
N VAL A 100 25.22 -6.18 -6.85
CA VAL A 100 24.42 -5.00 -6.47
C VAL A 100 23.62 -4.49 -7.66
N THR A 101 24.27 -4.32 -8.81
CA THR A 101 23.63 -3.86 -10.04
C THR A 101 22.47 -4.77 -10.42
N GLN A 102 22.69 -6.07 -10.41
CA GLN A 102 21.67 -7.05 -10.75
C GLN A 102 20.49 -7.00 -9.77
N ILE A 103 20.75 -7.02 -8.45
CA ILE A 103 19.69 -6.98 -7.44
C ILE A 103 18.84 -5.72 -7.59
N VAL A 104 19.45 -4.54 -7.68
CA VAL A 104 18.68 -3.28 -7.77
C VAL A 104 17.84 -3.23 -9.05
N LYS A 105 18.35 -3.73 -10.17
CA LYS A 105 17.61 -3.76 -11.44
C LYS A 105 16.48 -4.78 -11.46
N GLU A 106 16.72 -5.97 -10.91
CA GLU A 106 15.90 -7.16 -11.17
C GLU A 106 15.11 -7.68 -9.97
N TRP A 107 15.26 -7.10 -8.77
CA TRP A 107 14.62 -7.62 -7.56
C TRP A 107 13.12 -7.98 -7.68
N PRO A 108 12.25 -7.32 -8.47
CA PRO A 108 10.84 -7.73 -8.56
C PRO A 108 10.63 -9.12 -9.15
N VAL A 109 11.62 -9.71 -9.83
CA VAL A 109 11.55 -11.10 -10.31
C VAL A 109 11.36 -12.10 -9.16
N THR A 110 11.67 -11.70 -7.93
CA THR A 110 11.52 -12.53 -6.73
C THR A 110 10.18 -12.35 -6.04
N ASN A 111 9.28 -11.51 -6.56
CA ASN A 111 8.00 -11.24 -5.92
C ASN A 111 7.16 -12.50 -5.80
N TYR A 112 6.64 -12.74 -4.59
CA TYR A 112 5.66 -13.77 -4.32
C TYR A 112 4.32 -13.09 -3.98
N TYR A 113 3.32 -13.26 -4.85
CA TYR A 113 2.01 -12.62 -4.72
C TYR A 113 1.06 -13.44 -3.85
N TYR A 114 0.34 -12.78 -2.93
CA TYR A 114 -0.59 -13.45 -2.02
C TYR A 114 -1.96 -13.66 -2.68
N GLU A 115 -2.07 -14.74 -3.47
CA GLU A 115 -3.35 -15.18 -4.05
C GLU A 115 -4.43 -15.43 -2.98
N SER A 116 -4.01 -15.75 -1.74
CA SER A 116 -4.89 -15.91 -0.58
C SER A 116 -5.68 -14.66 -0.21
N MET A 117 -5.22 -13.46 -0.60
CA MET A 117 -5.90 -12.19 -0.32
C MET A 117 -7.03 -11.89 -1.32
N ILE A 118 -7.00 -12.49 -2.51
CA ILE A 118 -7.95 -12.23 -3.59
C ILE A 118 -9.41 -12.48 -3.17
N PRO A 119 -9.78 -13.60 -2.50
CA PRO A 119 -11.15 -13.83 -2.06
C PRO A 119 -11.68 -12.73 -1.12
N LEU A 120 -10.84 -12.24 -0.20
CA LEU A 120 -11.21 -11.17 0.72
C LEU A 120 -11.42 -9.86 -0.03
N VAL A 121 -10.49 -9.47 -0.89
CA VAL A 121 -10.59 -8.24 -1.71
C VAL A 121 -11.87 -8.26 -2.57
N ASN A 122 -12.16 -9.39 -3.23
CA ASN A 122 -13.39 -9.55 -4.02
C ASN A 122 -14.65 -9.45 -3.16
N THR A 123 -14.64 -10.04 -1.97
CA THR A 123 -15.77 -9.95 -1.02
C THR A 123 -16.02 -8.50 -0.62
N LEU A 124 -14.96 -7.76 -0.28
CA LEU A 124 -15.05 -6.35 0.08
C LEU A 124 -15.57 -5.51 -1.09
N LYS A 125 -15.07 -5.75 -2.30
CA LYS A 125 -15.56 -5.07 -3.51
C LYS A 125 -17.04 -5.32 -3.75
N ASN A 126 -17.49 -6.57 -3.64
CA ASN A 126 -18.89 -6.96 -3.82
C ASN A 126 -19.83 -6.36 -2.76
N ARG A 127 -19.31 -6.01 -1.57
CA ARG A 127 -20.05 -5.25 -0.54
C ARG A 127 -20.14 -3.75 -0.83
N GLY A 128 -19.57 -3.28 -1.93
CA GLY A 128 -19.58 -1.88 -2.35
C GLY A 128 -18.47 -1.04 -1.72
N MET A 129 -17.45 -1.65 -1.13
CA MET A 129 -16.29 -0.92 -0.61
C MET A 129 -15.47 -0.35 -1.77
N LYS A 130 -14.96 0.86 -1.59
CA LYS A 130 -13.90 1.41 -2.44
C LYS A 130 -12.56 0.91 -1.95
N LEU A 131 -11.72 0.41 -2.85
CA LEU A 131 -10.43 -0.20 -2.50
C LEU A 131 -9.30 0.58 -3.17
N TYR A 132 -8.35 1.06 -2.39
CA TYR A 132 -7.17 1.75 -2.92
C TYR A 132 -5.88 1.11 -2.39
N LEU A 133 -4.87 1.07 -3.25
CA LEU A 133 -3.52 0.69 -2.87
C LEU A 133 -2.77 1.96 -2.48
N LEU A 134 -2.18 1.99 -1.28
CA LEU A 134 -1.28 3.04 -0.81
C LEU A 134 0.06 2.39 -0.47
N SER A 135 1.06 2.51 -1.34
CA SER A 135 2.34 1.81 -1.17
C SER A 135 3.53 2.76 -1.21
N ASN A 136 4.46 2.56 -0.26
CA ASN A 136 5.82 3.05 -0.42
C ASN A 136 6.53 2.13 -1.40
N ALA A 137 6.74 2.58 -2.63
CA ALA A 137 7.42 1.82 -3.66
C ALA A 137 8.03 2.76 -4.71
N SER A 138 9.15 2.33 -5.29
CA SER A 138 9.76 3.01 -6.42
C SER A 138 8.92 2.96 -7.70
N ILE A 139 9.30 3.78 -8.69
CA ILE A 139 8.71 3.79 -10.05
C ILE A 139 8.71 2.40 -10.71
N LYS A 140 9.62 1.51 -10.28
CA LYS A 140 9.68 0.12 -10.73
C LYS A 140 8.37 -0.66 -10.48
N PHE A 141 7.52 -0.21 -9.54
CA PHE A 141 6.15 -0.73 -9.36
C PHE A 141 5.41 -0.95 -10.69
N HIS A 142 5.52 0.00 -11.62
CA HIS A 142 4.78 -0.06 -12.88
C HIS A 142 5.20 -1.21 -13.80
N THR A 143 6.34 -1.86 -13.56
CA THR A 143 6.80 -3.01 -14.36
C THR A 143 6.15 -4.32 -13.93
N TYR A 144 5.74 -4.44 -12.66
CA TYR A 144 5.24 -5.70 -12.08
C TYR A 144 3.81 -5.63 -11.54
N LYS A 145 3.20 -4.43 -11.45
CA LYS A 145 1.84 -4.28 -10.92
C LYS A 145 0.77 -5.19 -11.56
N LYS A 146 0.94 -5.51 -12.84
CA LYS A 146 0.03 -6.39 -13.61
C LYS A 146 0.00 -7.83 -13.08
N ASP A 147 1.01 -8.23 -12.33
CA ASP A 147 1.13 -9.58 -11.77
C ASP A 147 0.47 -9.67 -10.38
N ILE A 148 0.15 -8.53 -9.75
CA ILE A 148 -0.60 -8.46 -8.48
C ILE A 148 -2.10 -8.52 -8.79
N ARG A 149 -2.61 -9.73 -9.02
CA ARG A 149 -4.01 -9.96 -9.44
C ARG A 149 -5.08 -9.38 -8.50
N ALA A 150 -4.76 -9.22 -7.21
CA ALA A 150 -5.66 -8.57 -6.26
C ALA A 150 -6.00 -7.12 -6.67
N LEU A 151 -5.12 -6.43 -7.40
CA LEU A 151 -5.32 -5.06 -7.85
C LEU A 151 -6.36 -4.90 -8.97
N ASP A 152 -6.78 -5.99 -9.62
CA ASP A 152 -7.74 -5.94 -10.74
C ASP A 152 -9.09 -5.30 -10.36
N VAL A 153 -9.44 -5.32 -9.07
CA VAL A 153 -10.71 -4.78 -8.55
C VAL A 153 -10.54 -3.51 -7.73
N PHE A 154 -9.32 -2.96 -7.66
CA PHE A 154 -9.04 -1.72 -6.95
C PHE A 154 -9.53 -0.49 -7.74
N ASP A 155 -10.06 0.50 -7.03
CA ASP A 155 -10.56 1.76 -7.58
C ASP A 155 -9.46 2.77 -7.88
N GLY A 156 -8.26 2.56 -7.31
CA GLY A 156 -7.11 3.40 -7.58
C GLY A 156 -5.86 2.93 -6.85
N ILE A 157 -4.73 3.47 -7.29
CA ILE A 157 -3.41 3.14 -6.77
C ILE A 157 -2.66 4.46 -6.54
N VAL A 158 -2.02 4.59 -5.38
CA VAL A 158 -1.10 5.69 -5.06
C VAL A 158 0.23 5.08 -4.64
N ILE A 159 1.27 5.42 -5.41
CA ILE A 159 2.65 5.00 -5.17
C ILE A 159 3.44 6.21 -4.71
N SER A 160 4.23 6.06 -3.66
CA SER A 160 5.01 7.15 -3.07
C SER A 160 5.92 7.85 -4.08
N ALA A 161 6.55 7.09 -4.98
CA ALA A 161 7.45 7.63 -5.99
C ALA A 161 6.74 8.48 -7.04
N ASP A 162 5.45 8.21 -7.32
CA ASP A 162 4.66 8.99 -8.28
C ASP A 162 4.28 10.37 -7.73
N ILE A 163 4.27 10.54 -6.40
CA ILE A 163 3.85 11.79 -5.71
C ILE A 163 4.92 12.41 -4.82
N HIS A 164 6.12 11.83 -4.78
CA HIS A 164 7.28 12.24 -3.97
C HIS A 164 6.99 12.42 -2.47
N LYS A 165 6.11 11.58 -1.93
CA LYS A 165 5.71 11.55 -0.51
C LYS A 165 5.52 10.11 -0.11
N ALA A 166 5.82 9.77 1.14
CA ALA A 166 5.76 8.39 1.61
C ALA A 166 5.10 8.29 2.98
N LYS A 167 4.48 7.15 3.26
CA LYS A 167 4.09 6.76 4.63
C LYS A 167 5.37 6.65 5.49
N PRO A 168 5.34 6.97 6.78
CA PRO A 168 4.18 7.36 7.59
C PRO A 168 3.94 8.89 7.65
N ASP A 169 4.52 9.69 6.75
CA ASP A 169 4.38 11.16 6.79
C ASP A 169 2.91 11.57 6.61
N PRO A 170 2.33 12.40 7.50
CA PRO A 170 0.99 12.97 7.34
C PRO A 170 0.73 13.62 5.96
N ALA A 171 1.75 14.24 5.36
CA ALA A 171 1.66 14.86 4.05
C ALA A 171 1.29 13.86 2.94
N PHE A 172 1.68 12.59 3.07
CA PHE A 172 1.26 11.54 2.15
C PHE A 172 -0.25 11.32 2.21
N TYR A 173 -0.80 11.08 3.40
CA TYR A 173 -2.23 10.82 3.60
C TYR A 173 -3.11 12.00 3.21
N GLU A 174 -2.71 13.23 3.57
CA GLU A 174 -3.44 14.44 3.17
C GLU A 174 -3.47 14.63 1.65
N THR A 175 -2.39 14.26 0.96
CA THR A 175 -2.33 14.28 -0.51
C THR A 175 -3.30 13.26 -1.09
N VAL A 176 -3.30 12.02 -0.57
CA VAL A 176 -4.20 10.95 -0.99
C VAL A 176 -5.67 11.36 -0.82
N LEU A 177 -6.04 11.84 0.38
CA LEU A 177 -7.42 12.26 0.68
C LEU A 177 -7.88 13.39 -0.26
N THR A 178 -7.00 14.36 -0.53
CA THR A 178 -7.29 15.49 -1.42
C THR A 178 -7.47 15.05 -2.87
N GLN A 179 -6.53 14.25 -3.39
CA GLN A 179 -6.56 13.79 -4.79
C GLN A 179 -7.76 12.89 -5.07
N LEU A 180 -8.07 11.98 -4.14
CA LEU A 180 -9.17 11.04 -4.26
C LEU A 180 -10.52 11.62 -3.81
N LYS A 181 -10.53 12.85 -3.25
CA LYS A 181 -11.71 13.53 -2.70
C LYS A 181 -12.45 12.66 -1.67
N LEU A 182 -11.70 12.04 -0.76
CA LEU A 182 -12.21 11.12 0.25
C LEU A 182 -12.42 11.82 1.59
N ASP A 183 -13.47 11.41 2.30
CA ASP A 183 -13.66 11.77 3.70
C ASP A 183 -12.83 10.82 4.57
N ARG A 184 -11.85 11.36 5.31
CA ARG A 184 -10.99 10.60 6.22
C ARG A 184 -11.77 9.73 7.22
N SER A 185 -12.96 10.18 7.62
CA SER A 185 -13.80 9.46 8.58
C SER A 185 -14.48 8.21 8.02
N GLU A 186 -14.53 8.08 6.70
CA GLU A 186 -15.05 6.91 5.98
C GLU A 186 -13.93 5.94 5.53
N CYS A 187 -12.67 6.25 5.83
CA CYS A 187 -11.49 5.52 5.40
C CYS A 187 -10.94 4.59 6.49
N PHE A 188 -10.42 3.42 6.08
CA PHE A 188 -9.75 2.48 6.97
C PHE A 188 -8.49 1.89 6.32
N MET A 189 -7.35 1.95 7.02
CA MET A 189 -6.04 1.49 6.57
C MET A 189 -5.72 0.06 7.03
N ILE A 190 -5.17 -0.75 6.14
CA ILE A 190 -4.64 -2.10 6.39
C ILE A 190 -3.17 -2.07 5.95
N ASP A 191 -2.25 -2.24 6.90
CA ASP A 191 -0.81 -2.10 6.68
C ASP A 191 -0.06 -3.04 7.62
N ASP A 192 1.09 -3.58 7.23
CA ASP A 192 1.90 -4.45 8.12
C ASP A 192 2.75 -3.64 9.11
N MET A 193 3.00 -2.35 8.83
CA MET A 193 3.83 -1.49 9.66
C MET A 193 3.00 -0.63 10.62
N LYS A 194 3.28 -0.77 11.92
CA LYS A 194 2.71 0.07 12.99
C LYS A 194 2.87 1.57 12.74
N ALA A 195 4.05 1.98 12.25
CA ALA A 195 4.34 3.39 11.97
C ALA A 195 3.40 3.97 10.91
N ASN A 196 3.05 3.20 9.87
CA ASN A 196 2.12 3.64 8.83
C ASN A 196 0.72 3.82 9.41
N ILE A 197 0.24 2.87 10.22
CA ILE A 197 -1.05 3.01 10.91
C ILE A 197 -1.08 4.23 11.84
N GLU A 198 0.01 4.52 12.55
CA GLU A 198 0.11 5.70 13.41
C GLU A 198 0.11 7.01 12.61
N GLY A 199 0.80 7.07 11.46
CA GLY A 199 0.77 8.22 10.56
C GLY A 199 -0.63 8.46 9.98
N ALA A 200 -1.33 7.40 9.58
CA ALA A 200 -2.72 7.47 9.11
C ALA A 200 -3.66 7.99 10.23
N ALA A 201 -3.46 7.52 11.47
CA ALA A 201 -4.26 7.93 12.63
C ALA A 201 -4.09 9.42 12.96
N GLN A 202 -2.90 9.98 12.80
CA GLN A 202 -2.67 11.44 12.94
C GLN A 202 -3.50 12.25 11.94
N CYS A 203 -3.81 11.66 10.78
CA CYS A 203 -4.66 12.25 9.76
C CYS A 203 -6.14 11.87 9.93
N GLY A 204 -6.55 11.27 11.06
CA GLY A 204 -7.94 10.87 11.33
C GLY A 204 -8.40 9.63 10.56
N ILE A 205 -7.49 8.88 9.93
CA ILE A 205 -7.79 7.61 9.27
C ILE A 205 -7.59 6.48 10.27
N LYS A 206 -8.62 5.68 10.50
CA LYS A 206 -8.52 4.48 11.36
C LYS A 206 -7.78 3.37 10.61
N GLY A 207 -7.20 2.41 11.32
CA GLY A 207 -6.61 1.26 10.65
C GLY A 207 -6.28 0.10 11.58
N THR A 208 -5.77 -0.97 10.99
CA THR A 208 -5.28 -2.16 11.70
C THR A 208 -3.94 -2.60 11.14
N ILE A 209 -3.10 -3.16 12.01
CA ILE A 209 -1.87 -3.82 11.60
C ILE A 209 -2.25 -5.20 11.04
N TYR A 210 -1.76 -5.54 9.85
CA TYR A 210 -1.86 -6.88 9.29
C TYR A 210 -0.63 -7.70 9.63
N THR A 211 -0.83 -8.91 10.14
CA THR A 211 0.25 -9.78 10.64
C THR A 211 0.44 -11.05 9.81
N GLY A 212 -0.13 -11.09 8.60
CA GLY A 212 -0.13 -12.29 7.74
C GLY A 212 -1.30 -13.26 8.02
N ASP A 213 -2.09 -13.05 9.08
CA ASP A 213 -3.26 -13.87 9.38
C ASP A 213 -4.55 -13.25 8.79
N ILE A 214 -5.00 -13.82 7.67
CA ILE A 214 -6.22 -13.37 6.98
C ILE A 214 -7.47 -13.55 7.85
N LYS A 215 -7.55 -14.59 8.68
CA LYS A 215 -8.74 -14.80 9.53
C LYS A 215 -8.83 -13.75 10.63
N ALA A 216 -7.69 -13.38 11.21
CA ALA A 216 -7.62 -12.29 12.19
C ALA A 216 -7.99 -10.94 11.54
N LEU A 217 -7.58 -10.72 10.29
CA LEU A 217 -7.99 -9.56 9.51
C LEU A 217 -9.51 -9.56 9.27
N GLU A 218 -10.08 -10.67 8.80
CA GLU A 218 -11.54 -10.80 8.59
C GLU A 218 -12.34 -10.54 9.87
N GLN A 219 -11.89 -11.07 11.01
CA GLN A 219 -12.50 -10.80 12.30
C GLN A 219 -12.45 -9.29 12.63
N THR A 220 -11.29 -8.67 12.46
CA THR A 220 -11.12 -7.23 12.69
C THR A 220 -12.07 -6.41 11.80
N LEU A 221 -12.16 -6.75 10.52
CA LEU A 221 -13.05 -6.08 9.57
C LEU A 221 -14.53 -6.27 9.95
N THR A 222 -14.89 -7.45 10.48
CA THR A 222 -16.24 -7.73 10.99
C THR A 222 -16.57 -6.87 12.23
N GLU A 223 -15.65 -6.77 13.18
CA GLU A 223 -15.80 -5.94 14.38
C GLU A 223 -15.95 -4.44 14.05
N LYS A 224 -15.36 -4.00 12.94
CA LYS A 224 -15.53 -2.64 12.42
C LYS A 224 -16.80 -2.44 11.58
N GLY A 225 -17.54 -3.51 11.27
CA GLY A 225 -18.74 -3.48 10.43
C GLY A 225 -18.45 -3.28 8.95
N ILE A 226 -17.26 -3.71 8.49
CA ILE A 226 -16.83 -3.67 7.09
C ILE A 226 -17.24 -4.97 6.38
N LEU A 227 -16.96 -6.11 7.03
CA LEU A 227 -17.51 -7.42 6.69
C LEU A 227 -18.76 -7.66 7.54
#